data_AF-A0A8H3C5N5-F1
#
_entry.id   AF-A0A8H3C5N5-F1
#
_cell.length_a   1.000
_cell.length_b   1.000
_cell.length_c   1.000
_cell.angle_alpha   90.00
_cell.angle_beta   90.00
_cell.angle_gamma   90.00
#
_symmetry.space_group_name_H-M   'P 1'
#
loop_
_entity.id
_entity.type
_entity.pdbx_description
1 polymer ?
#
loop_
_entity_poly.entity_id
_entity_poly.type
_entity_poly.pdbx_seq_one_letter_code
_entity_poly.pdbx_strand_id
1 'polypeptide(L)'
;MDTLKNLLVPGSNALQDTLKLVVIGGAVETARRSAYTGWNTFVDSFFLTATFMQDDYPYDWVMHWLSKQPAWSRAREFEITTRNADSSRASVKTPTDQELEEDEEFGLADDDERLVHGRRKRKVALTPSADTTHNIYYRGHWLRITRASPRDHSGRGELKISVVARNNAIIKKLVLQAKHEYEQDMEHRGMSSGGWRWNGARQKRPMSSIILEPGVKDMLLTDAKDFLRSEEWYAERGIPFRRGYLLHGVPGSGKTSLIHALAGELGLDIYVVSLNMKGMSDNTLANLMGRIPQRCILLLEDLDAAFTRGTSRDTKSTGAPTAKTAAETKADDPNTLSLSGLLNSLDGVAAAEGRILFATTNHIERLDPALSRPGRMDVWVDFKNASRWQAEEIFKNFFPCKRPEDEPKPEDAETEAKPENKRRCRDTRALVPRLDAEEIAELAKRFAQHIPEDEMSVASLQGYLLKNKTRPRECVDEVADWIIKERDTKARLKREKEEKERLEKEEAEEKEKKEKEEKEKKEKEEKREKRKKEKEEKLEKERKLKQEEAKNARRQSRTSSVTPSTSASTTGTTNSAATTDSETSDDESDAATTKTDTTKSAETQTTEASGTKWVNVKSPSNGVAPTTGILEAIADLKI
;
A
#
# COMPACT_ATOMS: atom_id res chain seq x y z
N MET A 1 -0.17 22.86 -87.03
CA MET A 1 -0.40 21.61 -87.78
C MET A 1 0.88 21.13 -88.45
N ASP A 2 1.52 21.94 -89.28
CA ASP A 2 2.54 21.44 -90.21
C ASP A 2 3.88 21.07 -89.56
N THR A 3 4.14 21.56 -88.34
CA THR A 3 5.22 21.07 -87.46
C THR A 3 5.11 19.58 -87.10
N LEU A 4 3.91 18.99 -87.11
CA LEU A 4 3.70 17.55 -86.84
C LEU A 4 3.91 16.67 -88.09
N LYS A 5 3.78 17.21 -89.30
CA LYS A 5 3.96 16.43 -90.55
C LYS A 5 5.40 16.03 -90.78
N ASN A 6 6.36 16.84 -90.34
CA ASN A 6 7.80 16.56 -90.45
C ASN A 6 8.31 15.50 -89.45
N LEU A 7 7.45 14.96 -88.57
CA LEU A 7 7.81 13.95 -87.58
C LEU A 7 7.54 12.50 -88.05
N LEU A 8 6.99 12.31 -89.25
CA LEU A 8 6.44 11.02 -89.73
C LEU A 8 6.96 10.59 -91.10
N VAL A 9 8.24 10.83 -91.40
CA VAL A 9 8.94 10.27 -92.56
C VAL A 9 9.99 9.25 -92.08
N PRO A 10 9.88 7.96 -92.43
CA PRO A 10 10.77 6.92 -91.92
C PRO A 10 12.13 6.91 -92.66
N GLY A 11 13.02 7.83 -92.30
CA GLY A 11 14.40 7.91 -92.79
C GLY A 11 15.41 8.06 -91.66
N SER A 12 16.24 7.02 -91.44
CA SER A 12 17.41 6.90 -90.55
C SER A 12 17.31 7.32 -89.07
N ASN A 13 16.30 8.07 -88.65
CA ASN A 13 16.34 8.88 -87.43
C ASN A 13 15.45 8.35 -86.29
N ALA A 14 14.81 7.19 -86.46
CA ALA A 14 13.93 6.60 -85.45
C ALA A 14 14.59 6.44 -84.07
N LEU A 15 15.91 6.17 -84.01
CA LEU A 15 16.68 6.17 -82.77
C LEU A 15 16.81 7.56 -82.13
N GLN A 16 16.96 8.62 -82.93
CA GLN A 16 16.98 10.00 -82.44
C GLN A 16 15.62 10.44 -81.92
N ASP A 17 14.52 10.07 -82.58
CA ASP A 17 13.17 10.39 -82.13
C ASP A 17 12.76 9.58 -80.89
N THR A 18 13.19 8.32 -80.79
CA THR A 18 13.10 7.54 -79.56
C THR A 18 13.90 8.19 -78.42
N LEU A 19 15.11 8.68 -78.70
CA LEU A 19 15.93 9.38 -77.70
C LEU A 19 15.28 10.71 -77.25
N LYS A 20 14.67 11.48 -78.17
CA LYS A 20 13.89 12.69 -77.82
C LYS A 20 12.72 12.34 -76.90
N LEU A 21 11.98 11.26 -77.19
CA LEU A 21 10.89 10.80 -76.33
C LEU A 21 11.38 10.36 -74.94
N VAL A 22 12.54 9.69 -74.84
CA VAL A 22 13.16 9.33 -73.55
C VAL A 22 13.57 10.57 -72.77
N VAL A 23 14.19 11.58 -73.41
CA VAL A 23 14.57 12.84 -72.76
C VAL A 23 13.35 13.63 -72.29
N ILE A 24 12.30 13.72 -73.11
CA ILE A 24 11.04 14.39 -72.74
C ILE A 24 10.35 13.64 -71.59
N GLY A 25 10.27 12.31 -71.65
CA GLY A 25 9.70 11.48 -70.57
C GLY A 25 10.47 11.61 -69.26
N GLY A 26 11.81 11.61 -69.33
CA GLY A 26 12.68 11.85 -68.17
C GLY A 26 12.50 13.24 -67.57
N ALA A 27 12.37 14.28 -68.41
CA ALA A 27 12.09 15.65 -67.97
C ALA A 27 10.71 15.76 -67.30
N VAL A 28 9.68 15.16 -67.87
CA VAL A 28 8.31 15.15 -67.31
C VAL A 28 8.25 14.40 -65.99
N GLU A 29 8.88 13.22 -65.86
CA GLU A 29 8.91 12.47 -64.61
C GLU A 29 9.75 13.19 -63.53
N THR A 30 10.86 13.85 -63.92
CA THR A 30 11.66 14.68 -63.00
C THR A 30 10.87 15.89 -62.52
N ALA A 31 10.14 16.58 -63.42
CA ALA A 31 9.25 17.68 -63.08
C ALA A 31 8.11 17.22 -62.15
N ARG A 32 7.49 16.06 -62.44
CA ARG A 32 6.42 15.47 -61.60
C ARG A 32 6.91 15.15 -60.19
N ARG A 33 8.09 14.52 -60.06
CA ARG A 33 8.72 14.24 -58.75
C ARG A 33 9.06 15.53 -58.01
N SER A 34 9.67 16.49 -58.69
CA SER A 34 10.07 17.78 -58.10
C SER A 34 8.85 18.57 -57.61
N ALA A 35 7.77 18.64 -58.42
CA ALA A 35 6.52 19.28 -58.04
C ALA A 35 5.83 18.57 -56.87
N TYR A 36 5.84 17.23 -56.83
CA TYR A 36 5.30 16.45 -55.72
C TYR A 36 6.09 16.66 -54.42
N THR A 37 7.43 16.67 -54.48
CA THR A 37 8.29 16.96 -53.33
C THR A 37 8.14 18.41 -52.85
N GLY A 38 8.07 19.38 -53.76
CA GLY A 38 7.81 20.78 -53.44
C GLY A 38 6.43 21.01 -52.82
N TRP A 39 5.40 20.32 -53.33
CA TRP A 39 4.06 20.35 -52.76
C TRP A 39 4.00 19.75 -51.36
N ASN A 40 4.59 18.55 -51.16
CA ASN A 40 4.61 17.91 -49.83
C ASN A 40 5.36 18.76 -48.80
N THR A 41 6.56 19.26 -49.15
CA THR A 41 7.34 20.13 -48.23
C THR A 41 6.63 21.46 -47.94
N PHE A 42 5.92 22.04 -48.91
CA PHE A 42 5.05 23.19 -48.67
C PHE A 42 3.91 22.85 -47.71
N VAL A 43 3.19 21.74 -47.94
CA VAL A 43 2.07 21.28 -47.08
C VAL A 43 2.55 21.00 -45.66
N ASP A 44 3.62 20.21 -45.50
CA ASP A 44 4.17 19.82 -44.20
C ASP A 44 4.65 21.04 -43.38
N SER A 45 5.05 22.15 -44.04
CA SER A 45 5.40 23.40 -43.35
C SER A 45 4.25 24.04 -42.55
N PHE A 46 2.99 23.66 -42.82
CA PHE A 46 1.81 24.08 -42.05
C PHE A 46 1.40 23.08 -40.95
N PHE A 47 1.94 21.86 -40.96
CA PHE A 47 1.56 20.78 -40.06
C PHE A 47 2.60 20.51 -38.99
N LEU A 48 2.45 21.17 -37.83
CA LEU A 48 3.22 20.81 -36.65
C LEU A 48 2.81 19.39 -36.21
N THR A 49 3.74 18.43 -36.27
CA THR A 49 3.47 17.03 -35.91
C THR A 49 4.20 16.64 -34.63
N ALA A 50 3.46 16.08 -33.68
CA ALA A 50 4.00 15.42 -32.49
C ALA A 50 3.83 13.91 -32.59
N THR A 51 4.85 13.18 -32.12
CA THR A 51 4.86 11.72 -31.97
C THR A 51 4.79 11.38 -30.49
N PHE A 52 3.98 10.38 -30.13
CA PHE A 52 3.92 9.77 -28.81
C PHE A 52 4.20 8.27 -28.95
N MET A 53 5.15 7.74 -28.17
CA MET A 53 5.51 6.32 -28.19
C MET A 53 4.68 5.56 -27.15
N GLN A 54 4.28 4.33 -27.44
CA GLN A 54 3.52 3.48 -26.52
C GLN A 54 4.24 3.18 -25.18
N ASP A 55 5.56 3.37 -25.11
CA ASP A 55 6.34 3.22 -23.86
C ASP A 55 6.19 4.41 -22.91
N ASP A 56 5.67 5.57 -23.35
CA ASP A 56 5.63 6.83 -22.60
C ASP A 56 4.22 7.15 -22.07
N TYR A 57 4.12 7.62 -20.82
CA TYR A 57 2.83 7.98 -20.18
C TYR A 57 1.90 8.92 -21.00
N PRO A 58 2.39 9.93 -21.75
CA PRO A 58 1.52 10.78 -22.57
C PRO A 58 0.79 10.03 -23.70
N TYR A 59 1.26 8.86 -24.14
CA TYR A 59 0.51 8.02 -25.08
C TYR A 59 -0.77 7.49 -24.42
N ASP A 60 -0.67 6.93 -23.21
CA ASP A 60 -1.83 6.42 -22.46
C ASP A 60 -2.81 7.58 -22.14
N TRP A 61 -2.31 8.75 -21.71
CA TRP A 61 -3.14 9.94 -21.44
C TRP A 61 -3.90 10.41 -22.69
N VAL A 62 -3.22 10.50 -23.83
CA VAL A 62 -3.82 10.98 -25.08
C VAL A 62 -4.76 9.94 -25.69
N MET A 63 -4.47 8.64 -25.59
CA MET A 63 -5.39 7.56 -25.99
C MET A 63 -6.66 7.55 -25.13
N HIS A 64 -6.54 7.77 -23.82
CA HIS A 64 -7.70 7.94 -22.92
C HIS A 64 -8.54 9.16 -23.29
N TRP A 65 -7.91 10.33 -23.45
CA TRP A 65 -8.57 11.57 -23.91
C TRP A 65 -9.24 11.40 -25.26
N LEU A 66 -8.57 10.73 -26.22
CA LEU A 66 -9.16 10.38 -27.50
C LEU A 66 -10.39 9.52 -27.31
N SER A 67 -10.37 8.48 -26.47
CA SER A 67 -11.51 7.57 -26.31
C SER A 67 -12.81 8.24 -25.82
N LYS A 68 -12.69 9.37 -25.10
CA LYS A 68 -13.82 10.21 -24.65
C LYS A 68 -14.39 11.12 -25.75
N GLN A 69 -13.76 11.26 -26.92
CA GLN A 69 -14.18 12.23 -27.93
C GLN A 69 -15.46 11.81 -28.66
N PRO A 70 -16.48 12.70 -28.78
CA PRO A 70 -17.72 12.41 -29.50
C PRO A 70 -17.52 12.20 -31.01
N ALA A 71 -16.33 12.52 -31.54
CA ALA A 71 -15.97 12.30 -32.94
C ALA A 71 -16.10 10.83 -33.38
N TRP A 72 -15.85 9.86 -32.50
CA TRP A 72 -15.94 8.43 -32.85
C TRP A 72 -17.35 7.98 -33.23
N SER A 73 -18.39 8.60 -32.67
CA SER A 73 -19.79 8.35 -33.07
C SER A 73 -20.09 8.69 -34.54
N ARG A 74 -19.20 9.44 -35.19
CA ARG A 74 -19.29 9.85 -36.60
C ARG A 74 -18.13 9.31 -37.45
N ALA A 75 -17.19 8.57 -36.85
CA ALA A 75 -16.08 7.95 -37.56
C ALA A 75 -16.59 6.72 -38.32
N ARG A 76 -16.12 6.55 -39.56
CA ARG A 76 -16.45 5.36 -40.38
C ARG A 76 -15.61 4.13 -40.02
N GLU A 77 -14.54 4.32 -39.25
CA GLU A 77 -13.60 3.29 -38.87
C GLU A 77 -12.95 3.65 -37.52
N PHE A 78 -13.01 2.74 -36.57
CA PHE A 78 -12.50 2.87 -35.20
C PHE A 78 -12.24 1.47 -34.62
N GLU A 79 -11.29 1.34 -33.70
CA GLU A 79 -11.06 0.11 -32.94
C GLU A 79 -11.94 0.11 -31.68
N ILE A 80 -12.63 -1.00 -31.43
CA ILE A 80 -13.48 -1.20 -30.26
C ILE A 80 -12.69 -1.98 -29.21
N THR A 81 -12.42 -1.38 -28.05
CA THR A 81 -11.74 -2.08 -26.94
C THR A 81 -12.65 -2.29 -25.73
N THR A 82 -12.75 -3.57 -25.31
CA THR A 82 -13.37 -4.00 -24.05
C THR A 82 -12.37 -4.10 -22.90
N ARG A 83 -11.07 -4.12 -23.21
CA ARG A 83 -10.04 -3.68 -22.25
C ARG A 83 -10.28 -2.18 -22.03
N ASN A 84 -10.19 -1.71 -20.79
CA ASN A 84 -10.07 -0.27 -20.54
C ASN A 84 -8.89 0.28 -21.37
N ALA A 85 -9.02 1.47 -21.97
CA ALA A 85 -8.00 2.13 -22.81
C ALA A 85 -6.80 2.68 -21.99
N ASP A 86 -6.45 1.94 -20.96
CA ASP A 86 -5.93 2.36 -19.64
C ASP A 86 -5.18 1.19 -18.97
N SER A 87 -5.11 0.04 -19.67
CA SER A 87 -4.56 -1.23 -19.15
C SER A 87 -3.47 -1.80 -20.08
N SER A 88 -2.81 -0.94 -20.85
CA SER A 88 -1.66 -1.23 -21.72
C SER A 88 -0.49 -1.90 -20.96
N ARG A 89 -0.35 -1.61 -19.65
CA ARG A 89 0.77 -2.05 -18.80
C ARG A 89 0.37 -2.95 -17.62
N ALA A 90 -0.91 -3.22 -17.43
CA ALA A 90 -1.45 -3.87 -16.22
C ALA A 90 -2.08 -5.25 -16.53
N SER A 91 -1.26 -6.30 -16.53
CA SER A 91 -1.68 -7.70 -16.77
C SER A 91 -2.39 -8.32 -15.56
N VAL A 92 -3.56 -7.81 -15.18
CA VAL A 92 -4.41 -8.41 -14.14
C VAL A 92 -5.04 -9.70 -14.68
N LYS A 93 -4.52 -10.84 -14.23
CA LYS A 93 -5.18 -12.14 -14.40
C LYS A 93 -6.43 -12.19 -13.54
N THR A 94 -7.62 -12.11 -14.14
CA THR A 94 -8.84 -12.64 -13.54
C THR A 94 -8.87 -14.17 -13.69
N PRO A 95 -9.46 -14.91 -12.74
CA PRO A 95 -9.50 -16.37 -12.81
C PRO A 95 -10.45 -16.85 -13.92
N THR A 96 -10.28 -18.11 -14.32
CA THR A 96 -11.34 -18.97 -14.86
C THR A 96 -12.56 -18.90 -13.92
N ASP A 97 -13.81 -18.90 -14.39
CA ASP A 97 -14.35 -19.98 -15.22
C ASP A 97 -15.51 -19.54 -16.15
N GLN A 98 -16.17 -20.53 -16.73
CA GLN A 98 -17.28 -20.45 -17.68
C GLN A 98 -18.48 -19.67 -17.13
N GLU A 99 -19.08 -18.81 -17.97
CA GLU A 99 -20.49 -18.93 -18.41
C GLU A 99 -20.77 -17.86 -19.48
N LEU A 100 -21.35 -18.29 -20.60
CA LEU A 100 -21.83 -17.45 -21.69
C LEU A 100 -23.35 -17.54 -21.70
N GLU A 101 -24.02 -16.48 -21.26
CA GLU A 101 -25.39 -16.19 -21.70
C GLU A 101 -25.47 -14.72 -22.13
N GLU A 102 -26.27 -14.48 -23.16
CA GLU A 102 -26.38 -13.21 -23.88
C GLU A 102 -27.66 -12.50 -23.44
N ASP A 103 -27.56 -11.19 -23.15
CA ASP A 103 -28.72 -10.31 -22.97
C ASP A 103 -28.45 -9.01 -23.75
N GLU A 104 -28.90 -8.98 -25.02
CA GLU A 104 -29.05 -7.71 -25.74
C GLU A 104 -30.39 -7.05 -25.38
N GLU A 105 -30.36 -5.92 -24.69
CA GLU A 105 -31.46 -4.95 -24.76
C GLU A 105 -30.91 -3.53 -25.00
N PHE A 106 -31.43 -2.89 -26.05
CA PHE A 106 -30.85 -1.70 -26.66
C PHE A 106 -31.48 -0.41 -26.08
N GLY A 107 -30.90 0.12 -25.01
CA GLY A 107 -31.32 1.38 -24.37
C GLY A 107 -30.34 2.54 -24.59
N LEU A 108 -30.76 3.57 -25.33
CA LEU A 108 -30.03 4.84 -25.50
C LEU A 108 -30.48 5.88 -24.46
N ALA A 109 -29.52 6.61 -23.89
CA ALA A 109 -29.69 7.62 -22.81
C ALA A 109 -30.19 7.02 -21.46
N ASP A 110 -29.75 7.45 -20.28
CA ASP A 110 -29.01 8.67 -19.87
C ASP A 110 -27.78 8.37 -18.96
N ASP A 111 -27.02 9.42 -18.63
CA ASP A 111 -25.92 9.39 -17.65
C ASP A 111 -26.41 9.14 -16.21
N ASP A 112 -26.23 7.91 -15.69
CA ASP A 112 -26.25 7.64 -14.25
C ASP A 112 -25.43 6.39 -13.89
N GLU A 113 -24.46 6.50 -12.98
CA GLU A 113 -23.52 5.41 -12.60
C GLU A 113 -24.15 4.38 -11.63
N ARG A 114 -25.31 3.83 -12.00
CA ARG A 114 -26.02 2.84 -11.18
C ARG A 114 -25.42 1.44 -11.34
N LEU A 115 -24.90 0.90 -10.22
CA LEU A 115 -24.38 -0.47 -10.10
C LEU A 115 -25.50 -1.53 -10.20
N VAL A 116 -25.88 -1.87 -11.43
CA VAL A 116 -26.78 -3.01 -11.70
C VAL A 116 -26.09 -4.33 -11.30
N HIS A 117 -26.70 -5.09 -10.39
CA HIS A 117 -26.26 -6.42 -9.92
C HIS A 117 -24.79 -6.56 -9.48
N GLY A 118 -24.16 -5.48 -8.99
CA GLY A 118 -22.83 -5.52 -8.35
C GLY A 118 -21.65 -5.79 -9.29
N ARG A 119 -21.89 -6.13 -10.56
CA ARG A 119 -20.87 -6.17 -11.62
C ARG A 119 -20.78 -4.77 -12.24
N ARG A 120 -19.58 -4.20 -12.35
CA ARG A 120 -19.37 -2.96 -13.12
C ARG A 120 -19.75 -3.25 -14.59
N LYS A 121 -20.66 -2.47 -15.19
CA LYS A 121 -20.89 -2.50 -16.65
C LYS A 121 -19.54 -2.34 -17.35
N ARG A 122 -19.22 -3.23 -18.30
CA ARG A 122 -18.00 -3.15 -19.11
C ARG A 122 -18.13 -1.92 -20.02
N LYS A 123 -17.58 -0.77 -19.62
CA LYS A 123 -17.53 0.44 -20.48
C LYS A 123 -16.68 0.10 -21.71
N VAL A 124 -17.34 0.00 -22.86
CA VAL A 124 -16.70 -0.20 -24.16
C VAL A 124 -16.10 1.14 -24.59
N ALA A 125 -14.81 1.17 -24.91
CA ALA A 125 -14.14 2.38 -25.38
C ALA A 125 -13.88 2.29 -26.89
N LEU A 126 -14.13 3.40 -27.60
CA LEU A 126 -13.81 3.55 -29.02
C LEU A 126 -12.45 4.24 -29.14
N THR A 127 -11.60 3.78 -30.05
CA THR A 127 -10.22 4.28 -30.20
C THR A 127 -9.86 4.45 -31.69
N PRO A 128 -8.86 5.28 -32.05
CA PRO A 128 -8.39 5.36 -33.43
C PRO A 128 -7.95 3.98 -33.91
N SER A 129 -8.52 3.54 -35.03
CA SER A 129 -8.05 2.35 -35.77
C SER A 129 -6.58 2.52 -36.18
N ALA A 130 -5.88 1.41 -36.38
CA ALA A 130 -4.45 1.41 -36.71
C ALA A 130 -4.21 1.61 -38.23
N ASP A 131 -3.09 2.25 -38.55
CA ASP A 131 -2.65 2.69 -39.89
C ASP A 131 -3.62 3.62 -40.66
N THR A 132 -4.78 3.97 -40.09
CA THR A 132 -5.71 4.96 -40.65
C THR A 132 -5.61 6.32 -39.96
N THR A 133 -6.21 7.33 -40.58
CA THR A 133 -5.98 8.75 -40.26
C THR A 133 -7.29 9.49 -40.05
N HIS A 134 -7.51 9.94 -38.81
CA HIS A 134 -8.75 10.56 -38.35
C HIS A 134 -8.57 12.06 -38.16
N ASN A 135 -9.56 12.85 -38.59
CA ASN A 135 -9.56 14.30 -38.42
C ASN A 135 -10.52 14.70 -37.31
N ILE A 136 -10.00 15.31 -36.24
CA ILE A 136 -10.78 15.78 -35.07
C ILE A 136 -10.58 17.30 -34.93
N TYR A 137 -11.64 18.01 -34.54
CA TYR A 137 -11.58 19.45 -34.30
C TYR A 137 -11.38 19.73 -32.79
N TYR A 138 -10.34 20.51 -32.45
CA TYR A 138 -9.99 20.83 -31.07
C TYR A 138 -9.61 22.29 -30.92
N ARG A 139 -10.35 23.02 -30.06
CA ARG A 139 -10.07 24.42 -29.66
C ARG A 139 -9.65 25.32 -30.84
N GLY A 140 -10.45 25.35 -31.90
CA GLY A 140 -10.20 26.19 -33.09
C GLY A 140 -9.38 25.53 -34.21
N HIS A 141 -8.75 24.38 -33.97
CA HIS A 141 -7.76 23.78 -34.85
C HIS A 141 -8.18 22.38 -35.32
N TRP A 142 -7.79 22.01 -36.53
CA TRP A 142 -7.90 20.63 -37.03
C TRP A 142 -6.67 19.81 -36.63
N LEU A 143 -6.94 18.70 -35.93
CA LEU A 143 -5.98 17.66 -35.60
C LEU A 143 -6.14 16.50 -36.59
N ARG A 144 -5.04 16.09 -37.23
CA ARG A 144 -4.93 14.88 -38.03
C ARG A 144 -4.17 13.85 -37.19
N ILE A 145 -4.89 12.81 -36.75
CA ILE A 145 -4.40 11.77 -35.85
C ILE A 145 -4.17 10.50 -36.66
N THR A 146 -2.98 9.91 -36.55
CA THR A 146 -2.61 8.66 -37.23
C THR A 146 -1.92 7.75 -36.22
N ARG A 147 -2.50 6.58 -35.93
CA ARG A 147 -1.88 5.56 -35.07
C ARG A 147 -1.19 4.53 -35.95
N ALA A 148 0.14 4.49 -35.96
CA ALA A 148 0.88 3.50 -36.75
C ALA A 148 0.84 2.12 -36.07
N SER A 149 0.55 1.08 -36.85
CA SER A 149 0.64 -0.30 -36.38
C SER A 149 2.10 -0.79 -36.43
N PRO A 150 2.60 -1.49 -35.40
CA PRO A 150 3.89 -2.16 -35.50
C PRO A 150 3.83 -3.28 -36.56
N ARG A 151 4.64 -3.16 -37.61
CA ARG A 151 4.71 -4.14 -38.71
C ARG A 151 5.54 -5.38 -38.38
N ASP A 152 6.35 -5.31 -37.33
CA ASP A 152 7.21 -6.40 -36.83
C ASP A 152 6.69 -6.95 -35.49
N HIS A 153 6.97 -8.23 -35.23
CA HIS A 153 6.52 -8.94 -34.01
C HIS A 153 7.11 -8.41 -32.69
N SER A 154 8.05 -7.46 -32.75
CA SER A 154 8.67 -6.76 -31.61
C SER A 154 8.25 -5.29 -31.50
N GLY A 155 7.42 -4.79 -32.44
CA GLY A 155 7.22 -3.36 -32.61
C GLY A 155 6.31 -2.73 -31.54
N ARG A 156 6.56 -1.44 -31.28
CA ARG A 156 5.78 -0.59 -30.39
C ARG A 156 4.87 0.31 -31.22
N GLY A 157 3.67 0.58 -30.74
CA GLY A 157 2.75 1.53 -31.36
C GLY A 157 3.27 2.97 -31.29
N GLU A 158 2.98 3.74 -32.33
CA GLU A 158 3.30 5.17 -32.40
C GLU A 158 2.02 5.95 -32.71
N LEU A 159 1.71 6.96 -31.90
CA LEU A 159 0.59 7.88 -32.15
C LEU A 159 1.14 9.21 -32.67
N LYS A 160 0.82 9.54 -33.92
CA LYS A 160 1.15 10.82 -34.55
C LYS A 160 -0.05 11.76 -34.51
N ILE A 161 0.16 12.99 -34.06
CA ILE A 161 -0.84 14.07 -34.11
C ILE A 161 -0.23 15.27 -34.84
N SER A 162 -0.66 15.48 -36.08
CA SER A 162 -0.39 16.70 -36.84
C SER A 162 -1.48 17.74 -36.58
N VAL A 163 -1.11 19.00 -36.38
CA VAL A 163 -2.05 20.13 -36.23
C VAL A 163 -1.71 21.24 -37.21
N VAL A 164 -2.75 21.86 -37.80
CA VAL A 164 -2.60 23.07 -38.60
C VAL A 164 -2.38 24.27 -37.66
N ALA A 165 -1.16 24.45 -37.17
CA ALA A 165 -0.80 25.54 -36.25
C ALA A 165 0.68 25.93 -36.36
N ARG A 166 0.95 27.24 -36.29
CA ARG A 166 2.31 27.81 -36.26
C ARG A 166 2.98 27.76 -34.86
N ASN A 167 2.35 27.16 -33.84
CA ASN A 167 2.81 27.21 -32.45
C ASN A 167 2.47 25.91 -31.69
N ASN A 168 3.44 25.35 -30.95
CA ASN A 168 3.28 24.13 -30.16
C ASN A 168 2.39 24.28 -28.90
N ALA A 169 1.98 25.49 -28.55
CA ALA A 169 1.08 25.76 -27.42
C ALA A 169 -0.25 24.98 -27.49
N ILE A 170 -0.77 24.67 -28.70
CA ILE A 170 -2.00 23.87 -28.85
C ILE A 170 -1.78 22.40 -28.45
N ILE A 171 -0.65 21.81 -28.84
CA ILE A 171 -0.29 20.42 -28.47
C ILE A 171 -0.01 20.33 -26.96
N LYS A 172 0.71 21.31 -26.40
CA LYS A 172 0.93 21.39 -24.94
C LYS A 172 -0.40 21.48 -24.17
N LYS A 173 -1.36 22.28 -24.65
CA LYS A 173 -2.71 22.38 -24.06
C LYS A 173 -3.51 21.08 -24.19
N LEU A 174 -3.35 20.33 -25.28
CA LEU A 174 -3.96 19.02 -25.47
C LEU A 174 -3.37 17.99 -24.49
N VAL A 175 -2.05 17.89 -24.39
CA VAL A 175 -1.39 16.93 -23.48
C VAL A 175 -1.69 17.25 -22.02
N LEU A 176 -1.72 18.53 -21.63
CA LEU A 176 -2.10 18.93 -20.26
C LEU A 176 -3.58 18.65 -19.96
N GLN A 177 -4.49 18.85 -20.92
CA GLN A 177 -5.90 18.49 -20.76
C GLN A 177 -6.07 16.96 -20.67
N ALA A 178 -5.42 16.21 -21.55
CA ALA A 178 -5.43 14.75 -21.56
C ALA A 178 -4.87 14.17 -20.25
N LYS A 179 -3.78 14.73 -19.72
CA LYS A 179 -3.24 14.41 -18.40
C LYS A 179 -4.27 14.65 -17.29
N HIS A 180 -4.93 15.81 -17.29
CA HIS A 180 -5.91 16.15 -16.23
C HIS A 180 -7.17 15.25 -16.29
N GLU A 181 -7.69 14.98 -17.48
CA GLU A 181 -8.80 14.03 -17.69
C GLU A 181 -8.42 12.56 -17.45
N TYR A 182 -7.12 12.24 -17.46
CA TYR A 182 -6.59 10.95 -17.03
C TYR A 182 -6.46 10.89 -15.50
N GLU A 183 -5.92 11.93 -14.86
CA GLU A 183 -5.76 12.02 -13.40
C GLU A 183 -7.12 11.94 -12.68
N GLN A 184 -8.17 12.63 -13.14
CA GLN A 184 -9.53 12.53 -12.58
C GLN A 184 -10.13 11.12 -12.64
N ASP A 185 -9.87 10.36 -13.71
CA ASP A 185 -10.32 8.97 -13.82
C ASP A 185 -9.42 8.00 -13.01
N MET A 186 -8.13 8.33 -12.85
CA MET A 186 -7.14 7.59 -12.04
C MET A 186 -7.37 7.68 -10.53
N GLU A 187 -7.95 8.77 -10.02
CA GLU A 187 -8.40 8.88 -8.61
C GLU A 187 -9.34 7.71 -8.21
N HIS A 188 -9.99 7.06 -9.19
CA HIS A 188 -10.87 5.92 -8.99
C HIS A 188 -10.19 4.54 -9.22
N ARG A 189 -8.92 4.52 -9.66
CA ARG A 189 -8.17 3.33 -10.14
C ARG A 189 -6.64 3.48 -9.98
N GLY A 190 -6.12 3.25 -8.79
CA GLY A 190 -4.68 3.42 -8.51
C GLY A 190 -3.74 2.45 -9.22
N MET A 191 -2.57 2.99 -9.58
CA MET A 191 -1.49 2.35 -10.33
C MET A 191 -0.52 1.60 -9.40
N SER A 192 -0.25 0.31 -9.69
CA SER A 192 0.60 -0.55 -8.85
C SER A 192 2.10 -0.29 -9.08
N SER A 193 2.72 0.58 -8.28
CA SER A 193 4.14 0.96 -8.39
C SER A 193 4.97 0.60 -7.16
N GLY A 194 6.27 0.33 -7.36
CA GLY A 194 7.27 0.21 -6.28
C GLY A 194 7.18 -1.02 -5.35
N GLY A 195 6.18 -1.89 -5.53
CA GLY A 195 5.89 -3.01 -4.61
C GLY A 195 4.74 -2.73 -3.63
N TRP A 196 4.25 -1.49 -3.60
CA TRP A 196 2.95 -1.16 -3.03
C TRP A 196 1.84 -1.70 -3.94
N ARG A 197 0.75 -2.20 -3.33
CA ARG A 197 -0.43 -2.70 -4.04
C ARG A 197 -1.63 -1.82 -3.75
N TRP A 198 -2.42 -1.51 -4.76
CA TRP A 198 -3.67 -0.77 -4.61
C TRP A 198 -4.76 -1.67 -4.01
N ASN A 199 -5.28 -1.28 -2.85
CA ASN A 199 -6.31 -2.04 -2.11
C ASN A 199 -7.75 -1.53 -2.39
N GLY A 200 -7.93 -0.69 -3.41
CA GLY A 200 -9.23 -0.18 -3.87
C GLY A 200 -9.54 1.26 -3.43
N ALA A 201 -10.24 1.99 -4.30
CA ALA A 201 -10.78 3.31 -3.98
C ALA A 201 -11.93 3.20 -2.96
N ARG A 202 -12.05 4.18 -2.06
CA ARG A 202 -13.19 4.34 -1.14
C ARG A 202 -13.80 5.73 -1.32
N GLN A 203 -15.11 5.84 -1.16
CA GLN A 203 -15.78 7.16 -1.21
C GLN A 203 -15.28 8.07 -0.09
N LYS A 204 -15.04 9.35 -0.40
CA LYS A 204 -14.66 10.37 0.59
C LYS A 204 -15.64 10.36 1.76
N ARG A 205 -15.13 10.10 2.97
CA ARG A 205 -15.92 10.23 4.20
C ARG A 205 -15.92 11.72 4.61
N PRO A 206 -17.08 12.41 4.70
CA PRO A 206 -17.11 13.81 5.08
C PRO A 206 -16.73 13.98 6.56
N MET A 207 -15.96 15.03 6.88
CA MET A 207 -15.49 15.33 8.25
C MET A 207 -16.64 15.52 9.26
N SER A 208 -17.82 15.93 8.81
CA SER A 208 -19.04 16.01 9.64
C SER A 208 -19.50 14.65 10.17
N SER A 209 -19.27 13.56 9.45
CA SER A 209 -19.70 12.20 9.83
C SER A 209 -18.88 11.55 10.96
N ILE A 210 -18.02 12.32 11.62
CA ILE A 210 -17.14 11.90 12.71
C ILE A 210 -17.27 12.93 13.82
N ILE A 211 -17.45 12.46 15.05
CA ILE A 211 -17.82 13.31 16.19
C ILE A 211 -16.81 13.07 17.32
N LEU A 212 -16.05 14.11 17.58
CA LEU A 212 -14.96 14.23 18.56
C LEU A 212 -15.16 15.56 19.30
N GLU A 213 -14.50 15.72 20.45
CA GLU A 213 -14.55 16.95 21.26
C GLU A 213 -14.36 18.22 20.38
N PRO A 214 -15.10 19.33 20.67
CA PRO A 214 -15.04 20.55 19.86
C PRO A 214 -13.61 21.08 19.64
N GLY A 215 -13.32 21.55 18.43
CA GLY A 215 -12.02 22.10 18.06
C GLY A 215 -10.91 21.07 17.78
N VAL A 216 -11.00 19.82 18.26
CA VAL A 216 -9.96 18.80 18.01
C VAL A 216 -9.83 18.48 16.51
N LYS A 217 -10.96 18.38 15.79
CA LYS A 217 -10.98 18.17 14.34
C LYS A 217 -10.32 19.33 13.59
N ASP A 218 -10.65 20.54 14.00
CA ASP A 218 -10.29 21.79 13.32
C ASP A 218 -8.82 22.14 13.59
N MET A 219 -8.31 21.85 14.78
CA MET A 219 -6.88 21.84 15.12
C MET A 219 -6.11 20.93 14.16
N LEU A 220 -6.47 19.64 14.09
CA LEU A 220 -5.77 18.65 13.26
C LEU A 220 -5.83 18.98 11.76
N LEU A 221 -6.99 19.45 11.29
CA LEU A 221 -7.18 19.86 9.91
C LEU A 221 -6.40 21.15 9.57
N THR A 222 -6.30 22.09 10.51
CA THR A 222 -5.50 23.31 10.33
C THR A 222 -4.01 23.00 10.36
N ASP A 223 -3.54 22.21 11.33
CA ASP A 223 -2.13 21.78 11.46
C ASP A 223 -1.65 21.02 10.20
N ALA A 224 -2.47 20.11 9.69
CA ALA A 224 -2.18 19.39 8.46
C ALA A 224 -2.18 20.31 7.22
N LYS A 225 -3.13 21.26 7.13
CA LYS A 225 -3.15 22.26 6.05
C LYS A 225 -2.00 23.27 6.16
N ASP A 226 -1.46 23.51 7.35
CA ASP A 226 -0.32 24.41 7.56
C ASP A 226 1.02 23.73 7.23
N PHE A 227 1.21 22.49 7.71
CA PHE A 227 2.34 21.65 7.31
C PHE A 227 2.45 21.52 5.78
N LEU A 228 1.35 21.21 5.09
CA LEU A 228 1.33 21.09 3.62
C LEU A 228 1.55 22.41 2.85
N ARG A 229 1.60 23.56 3.53
CA ARG A 229 1.91 24.88 2.93
C ARG A 229 3.29 25.42 3.32
N SER A 230 3.94 24.82 4.33
CA SER A 230 5.19 25.31 4.93
C SER A 230 6.47 24.62 4.43
N GLU A 231 6.37 23.81 3.36
CA GLU A 231 7.49 23.09 2.74
C GLU A 231 8.75 23.96 2.51
N GLU A 232 8.56 25.18 1.97
CA GLU A 232 9.64 26.15 1.75
C GLU A 232 10.26 26.66 3.07
N TRP A 233 9.43 26.90 4.11
CA TRP A 233 9.90 27.33 5.44
C TRP A 233 10.74 26.26 6.14
N TYR A 234 10.41 24.98 5.97
CA TYR A 234 11.23 23.86 6.46
C TYR A 234 12.57 23.79 5.70
N ALA A 235 12.52 23.90 4.36
CA ALA A 235 13.71 23.84 3.50
C ALA A 235 14.70 24.98 3.78
N GLU A 236 14.23 26.23 3.93
CA GLU A 236 15.03 27.40 4.33
C GLU A 236 15.85 27.17 5.60
N ARG A 237 15.31 26.37 6.54
CA ARG A 237 15.88 26.14 7.87
C ARG A 237 16.66 24.84 7.99
N GLY A 238 16.72 24.04 6.92
CA GLY A 238 17.34 22.71 6.93
C GLY A 238 16.65 21.73 7.88
N ILE A 239 15.38 21.96 8.22
CA ILE A 239 14.60 21.09 9.10
C ILE A 239 13.93 20.03 8.23
N PRO A 240 14.11 18.72 8.51
CA PRO A 240 13.47 17.64 7.77
C PRO A 240 11.95 17.83 7.65
N PHE A 241 11.40 17.79 6.43
CA PHE A 241 9.99 18.10 6.18
C PHE A 241 9.09 16.91 6.53
N ARG A 242 8.78 16.79 7.83
CA ARG A 242 8.06 15.67 8.47
C ARG A 242 7.01 16.22 9.46
N ARG A 243 5.89 15.52 9.61
CA ARG A 243 4.89 15.75 10.67
C ARG A 243 4.29 14.44 11.13
N GLY A 244 4.37 14.16 12.43
CA GLY A 244 3.86 12.95 13.06
C GLY A 244 2.65 13.18 13.95
N TYR A 245 1.61 12.36 13.78
CA TYR A 245 0.37 12.38 14.55
C TYR A 245 0.14 11.00 15.19
N LEU A 246 0.05 10.95 16.51
CA LEU A 246 -0.28 9.73 17.25
C LEU A 246 -1.71 9.78 17.78
N LEU A 247 -2.57 8.88 17.28
CA LEU A 247 -3.94 8.72 17.76
C LEU A 247 -3.99 7.51 18.71
N HIS A 248 -4.23 7.75 20.00
CA HIS A 248 -4.28 6.72 21.04
C HIS A 248 -5.66 6.64 21.72
N GLY A 249 -5.82 5.70 22.65
CA GLY A 249 -7.08 5.51 23.39
C GLY A 249 -7.90 4.31 22.92
N VAL A 250 -9.17 4.22 23.31
CA VAL A 250 -9.97 2.98 23.27
C VAL A 250 -10.18 2.43 21.85
N PRO A 251 -10.36 1.10 21.67
CA PRO A 251 -10.82 0.54 20.41
C PRO A 251 -12.27 0.99 20.10
N GLY A 252 -12.60 1.17 18.82
CA GLY A 252 -13.96 1.58 18.40
C GLY A 252 -14.30 3.07 18.59
N SER A 253 -13.35 3.91 19.00
CA SER A 253 -13.54 5.37 19.13
C SER A 253 -13.45 6.17 17.82
N GLY A 254 -13.05 5.53 16.72
CA GLY A 254 -13.02 6.15 15.38
C GLY A 254 -11.66 6.63 14.88
N LYS A 255 -10.53 6.31 15.54
CA LYS A 255 -9.16 6.69 15.15
C LYS A 255 -8.89 6.58 13.63
N THR A 256 -8.93 5.38 13.06
CA THR A 256 -8.75 5.14 11.60
C THR A 256 -9.82 5.81 10.73
N SER A 257 -11.04 6.02 11.26
CA SER A 257 -12.08 6.76 10.55
C SER A 257 -11.73 8.24 10.39
N LEU A 258 -11.15 8.88 11.42
CA LEU A 258 -10.73 10.28 11.35
C LEU A 258 -9.69 10.47 10.25
N ILE A 259 -8.67 9.59 10.20
CA ILE A 259 -7.62 9.62 9.18
C ILE A 259 -8.23 9.51 7.77
N HIS A 260 -9.21 8.63 7.59
CA HIS A 260 -9.91 8.48 6.30
C HIS A 260 -10.75 9.70 5.89
N ALA A 261 -11.26 10.49 6.84
CA ALA A 261 -11.97 11.74 6.55
C ALA A 261 -10.99 12.90 6.31
N LEU A 262 -9.92 13.00 7.09
CA LEU A 262 -8.83 13.97 6.88
C LEU A 262 -8.17 13.78 5.52
N ALA A 263 -7.85 12.54 5.13
CA ALA A 263 -7.29 12.21 3.82
C ALA A 263 -8.17 12.70 2.66
N GLY A 264 -9.47 12.43 2.72
CA GLY A 264 -10.43 12.93 1.73
C GLY A 264 -10.63 14.45 1.75
N GLU A 265 -10.35 15.12 2.87
CA GLU A 265 -10.44 16.58 3.02
C GLU A 265 -9.14 17.33 2.68
N LEU A 266 -8.02 16.62 2.65
CA LEU A 266 -6.72 17.11 2.15
C LEU A 266 -6.44 16.71 0.70
N GLY A 267 -7.20 15.74 0.15
CA GLY A 267 -7.00 15.20 -1.20
C GLY A 267 -5.75 14.33 -1.31
N LEU A 268 -5.47 13.51 -0.30
CA LEU A 268 -4.24 12.69 -0.20
C LEU A 268 -4.54 11.19 -0.12
N ASP A 269 -3.72 10.39 -0.80
CA ASP A 269 -3.75 8.93 -0.69
C ASP A 269 -3.27 8.42 0.68
N ILE A 270 -3.82 7.29 1.12
CA ILE A 270 -3.48 6.62 2.39
C ILE A 270 -2.66 5.35 2.13
N TYR A 271 -1.39 5.36 2.52
CA TYR A 271 -0.49 4.22 2.51
C TYR A 271 -0.55 3.51 3.86
N VAL A 272 -1.23 2.37 3.93
CA VAL A 272 -1.43 1.61 5.19
C VAL A 272 -0.34 0.55 5.37
N VAL A 273 0.31 0.56 6.54
CA VAL A 273 1.26 -0.47 6.99
C VAL A 273 0.72 -1.12 8.26
N SER A 274 0.52 -2.44 8.21
CA SER A 274 0.18 -3.25 9.38
C SER A 274 1.45 -3.95 9.91
N LEU A 275 2.04 -3.42 10.98
CA LEU A 275 3.31 -3.92 11.54
C LEU A 275 3.21 -5.36 12.09
N ASN A 276 1.99 -5.86 12.30
CA ASN A 276 1.68 -7.22 12.72
C ASN A 276 1.86 -8.29 11.61
N MET A 277 2.29 -7.94 10.39
CA MET A 277 2.58 -8.95 9.35
C MET A 277 3.70 -9.91 9.77
N LYS A 278 3.68 -11.15 9.23
CA LYS A 278 4.76 -12.14 9.39
C LYS A 278 5.77 -11.96 8.25
N GLY A 279 7.07 -11.98 8.55
CA GLY A 279 8.13 -11.66 7.58
C GLY A 279 8.31 -10.16 7.30
N MET A 280 7.76 -9.30 8.16
CA MET A 280 8.06 -7.88 8.16
C MET A 280 9.37 -7.66 8.94
N SER A 281 10.43 -7.28 8.23
CA SER A 281 11.76 -6.98 8.78
C SER A 281 12.12 -5.52 8.62
N ASP A 282 13.13 -5.05 9.35
CA ASP A 282 13.63 -3.67 9.31
C ASP A 282 13.99 -3.22 7.88
N ASN A 283 14.66 -4.08 7.11
CA ASN A 283 14.99 -3.80 5.70
C ASN A 283 13.74 -3.74 4.80
N THR A 284 12.74 -4.57 5.08
CA THR A 284 11.45 -4.54 4.35
C THR A 284 10.68 -3.26 4.64
N LEU A 285 10.65 -2.82 5.91
CA LEU A 285 10.07 -1.54 6.29
C LEU A 285 10.81 -0.37 5.63
N ALA A 286 12.14 -0.32 5.72
CA ALA A 286 12.94 0.73 5.10
C ALA A 286 12.70 0.81 3.57
N ASN A 287 12.62 -0.33 2.88
CA ASN A 287 12.32 -0.39 1.44
C ASN A 287 10.90 0.08 1.10
N LEU A 288 9.89 -0.26 1.91
CA LEU A 288 8.52 0.24 1.74
C LEU A 288 8.49 1.76 1.99
N MET A 289 9.10 2.22 3.07
CA MET A 289 9.17 3.61 3.50
C MET A 289 9.91 4.51 2.50
N GLY A 290 10.95 4.01 1.83
CA GLY A 290 11.67 4.73 0.78
C GLY A 290 10.98 4.76 -0.59
N ARG A 291 9.86 4.04 -0.76
CA ARG A 291 9.09 3.96 -2.03
C ARG A 291 7.68 4.55 -1.95
N ILE A 292 7.33 5.14 -0.80
CA ILE A 292 6.13 5.97 -0.64
C ILE A 292 6.37 7.31 -1.36
N PRO A 293 5.44 7.82 -2.18
CA PRO A 293 5.59 9.12 -2.84
C PRO A 293 5.48 10.30 -1.85
N GLN A 294 5.93 11.47 -2.28
CA GLN A 294 5.66 12.74 -1.59
C GLN A 294 4.16 13.10 -1.68
N ARG A 295 3.71 13.97 -0.77
CA ARG A 295 2.33 14.46 -0.63
C ARG A 295 1.30 13.32 -0.48
N CYS A 296 1.53 12.45 0.49
CA CYS A 296 0.58 11.41 0.91
C CYS A 296 0.40 11.37 2.44
N ILE A 297 -0.53 10.54 2.89
CA ILE A 297 -0.65 10.11 4.29
C ILE A 297 -0.10 8.68 4.42
N LEU A 298 0.84 8.47 5.33
CA LEU A 298 1.27 7.16 5.80
C LEU A 298 0.52 6.82 7.09
N LEU A 299 -0.13 5.66 7.13
CA LEU A 299 -0.83 5.14 8.30
C LEU A 299 -0.15 3.87 8.82
N LEU A 300 0.41 3.94 10.03
CA LEU A 300 0.87 2.77 10.79
C LEU A 300 -0.26 2.30 11.72
N GLU A 301 -0.88 1.15 11.45
CA GLU A 301 -1.94 0.60 12.31
C GLU A 301 -1.40 -0.35 13.39
N ASP A 302 -2.03 -0.29 14.57
CA ASP A 302 -1.75 -1.08 15.77
C ASP A 302 -0.26 -1.10 16.16
N LEU A 303 0.29 0.11 16.38
CA LEU A 303 1.71 0.32 16.73
C LEU A 303 2.15 -0.51 17.96
N ASP A 304 1.27 -0.71 18.94
CA ASP A 304 1.55 -1.52 20.13
C ASP A 304 1.60 -3.04 19.88
N ALA A 305 1.02 -3.52 18.76
CA ALA A 305 1.12 -4.93 18.37
C ALA A 305 2.51 -5.30 17.81
N ALA A 306 3.32 -4.31 17.40
CA ALA A 306 4.71 -4.53 17.02
C ALA A 306 5.58 -4.87 18.25
N PHE A 307 5.44 -4.10 19.35
CA PHE A 307 6.36 -4.15 20.48
C PHE A 307 6.13 -5.34 21.42
N THR A 308 4.88 -5.82 21.53
CA THR A 308 4.55 -7.01 22.33
C THR A 308 5.30 -8.28 21.90
N ARG A 309 5.69 -8.38 20.62
CA ARG A 309 6.54 -9.48 20.11
C ARG A 309 7.94 -9.47 20.71
N GLY A 310 8.53 -8.29 20.93
CA GLY A 310 9.85 -8.15 21.55
C GLY A 310 9.82 -8.41 23.05
N THR A 311 8.88 -7.78 23.77
CA THR A 311 8.80 -7.86 25.24
C THR A 311 8.47 -9.26 25.76
N SER A 312 7.90 -10.15 24.93
CA SER A 312 7.53 -11.52 25.35
C SER A 312 8.72 -12.45 25.66
N ARG A 313 9.98 -12.03 25.39
CA ARG A 313 11.18 -12.79 25.82
C ARG A 313 11.71 -12.41 27.22
N ASP A 314 11.36 -11.24 27.76
CA ASP A 314 12.07 -10.64 28.91
C ASP A 314 11.20 -10.27 30.13
N THR A 315 10.07 -10.94 30.32
CA THR A 315 9.17 -10.75 31.49
C THR A 315 9.73 -11.33 32.81
N LYS A 316 11.05 -11.34 33.00
CA LYS A 316 11.71 -11.93 34.18
C LYS A 316 12.98 -11.23 34.70
N SER A 317 13.25 -9.98 34.32
CA SER A 317 14.36 -9.19 34.90
C SER A 317 13.89 -7.92 35.62
N THR A 318 13.50 -8.06 36.89
CA THR A 318 13.38 -6.95 37.85
C THR A 318 14.71 -6.77 38.60
N GLY A 319 15.74 -6.31 37.90
CA GLY A 319 17.07 -6.09 38.48
C GLY A 319 18.08 -5.51 37.50
N ALA A 320 19.07 -4.77 38.03
CA ALA A 320 20.09 -4.10 37.22
C ALA A 320 20.95 -5.08 36.38
N PRO A 321 21.38 -4.69 35.17
CA PRO A 321 22.13 -5.58 34.28
C PRO A 321 23.55 -5.83 34.78
N THR A 322 23.77 -7.00 35.40
CA THR A 322 25.12 -7.49 35.67
C THR A 322 25.73 -8.10 34.40
N ALA A 323 26.89 -7.60 33.99
CA ALA A 323 27.48 -7.83 32.67
C ALA A 323 28.08 -9.24 32.45
N LYS A 324 27.28 -10.31 32.61
CA LYS A 324 27.70 -11.72 32.44
C LYS A 324 26.74 -12.62 31.65
N THR A 325 25.65 -12.10 31.10
CA THR A 325 24.69 -12.85 30.25
C THR A 325 24.78 -12.51 28.75
N ALA A 326 25.75 -11.70 28.33
CA ALA A 326 25.89 -11.21 26.95
C ALA A 326 26.47 -12.22 25.92
N ALA A 327 26.45 -13.52 26.20
CA ALA A 327 27.20 -14.53 25.43
C ALA A 327 26.35 -15.62 24.74
N GLU A 328 25.11 -15.87 25.16
CA GLU A 328 24.33 -17.04 24.68
C GLU A 328 22.89 -16.73 24.23
N THR A 329 22.53 -15.44 24.06
CA THR A 329 21.30 -15.04 23.37
C THR A 329 21.44 -15.32 21.86
N LYS A 330 21.21 -16.57 21.45
CA LYS A 330 21.34 -16.99 20.04
C LYS A 330 20.32 -16.26 19.15
N ALA A 331 20.86 -15.43 18.26
CA ALA A 331 20.21 -14.79 17.13
C ALA A 331 18.94 -13.97 17.43
N ASP A 332 19.05 -12.66 17.21
CA ASP A 332 17.91 -11.89 16.73
C ASP A 332 17.42 -12.50 15.41
N ASP A 333 16.12 -12.74 15.29
CA ASP A 333 15.55 -13.24 14.03
C ASP A 333 15.60 -12.10 13.00
N PRO A 334 16.40 -12.19 11.92
CA PRO A 334 16.55 -11.10 10.93
C PRO A 334 15.28 -10.85 10.11
N ASN A 335 14.24 -11.65 10.36
CA ASN A 335 12.93 -11.62 9.73
C ASN A 335 11.84 -11.02 10.66
N THR A 336 12.24 -10.40 11.76
CA THR A 336 11.37 -9.66 12.70
C THR A 336 11.67 -8.16 12.69
N LEU A 337 10.64 -7.35 12.92
CA LEU A 337 10.77 -5.90 13.10
C LEU A 337 11.35 -5.59 14.48
N SER A 338 12.42 -4.78 14.53
CA SER A 338 12.94 -4.20 15.75
C SER A 338 12.37 -2.79 15.98
N LEU A 339 12.25 -2.38 17.25
CA LEU A 339 11.91 -0.99 17.60
C LEU A 339 12.93 -0.01 16.99
N SER A 340 14.22 -0.36 17.04
CA SER A 340 15.30 0.44 16.48
C SER A 340 15.16 0.65 14.97
N GLY A 341 14.80 -0.40 14.21
CA GLY A 341 14.56 -0.34 12.77
C GLY A 341 13.34 0.49 12.40
N LEU A 342 12.26 0.41 13.20
CA LEU A 342 11.12 1.30 13.07
C LEU A 342 11.49 2.77 13.32
N LEU A 343 12.17 3.08 14.43
CA LEU A 343 12.60 4.45 14.76
C LEU A 343 13.53 5.02 13.67
N ASN A 344 14.49 4.23 13.19
CA ASN A 344 15.39 4.60 12.09
C ASN A 344 14.64 4.78 10.75
N SER A 345 13.49 4.10 10.56
CA SER A 345 12.65 4.26 9.37
C SER A 345 11.78 5.53 9.40
N LEU A 346 11.53 6.11 10.58
CA LEU A 346 10.80 7.38 10.75
C LEU A 346 11.74 8.60 10.65
N ASP A 347 12.87 8.51 11.35
CA ASP A 347 13.71 9.65 11.78
C ASP A 347 15.21 9.40 11.53
N GLY A 348 15.54 8.38 10.73
CA GLY A 348 16.91 8.17 10.26
C GLY A 348 17.28 9.08 9.09
N VAL A 349 18.58 9.29 8.88
CA VAL A 349 19.15 10.16 7.82
C VAL A 349 18.68 9.81 6.40
N ALA A 350 18.26 8.56 6.17
CA ALA A 350 17.75 8.07 4.88
C ALA A 350 16.21 8.00 4.79
N ALA A 351 15.46 8.47 5.79
CA ALA A 351 14.00 8.38 5.80
C ALA A 351 13.37 9.44 4.88
N ALA A 352 12.48 9.04 3.97
CA ALA A 352 11.84 9.96 3.02
C ALA A 352 10.94 11.02 3.69
N GLU A 353 10.88 12.21 3.06
CA GLU A 353 10.24 13.46 3.55
C GLU A 353 9.03 13.85 2.69
N GLY A 354 8.36 14.96 3.05
CA GLY A 354 7.23 15.51 2.28
C GLY A 354 5.94 14.72 2.42
N ARG A 355 5.69 14.11 3.58
CA ARG A 355 4.53 13.26 3.86
C ARG A 355 4.04 13.43 5.29
N ILE A 356 2.74 13.19 5.50
CA ILE A 356 2.14 13.17 6.83
C ILE A 356 2.15 11.74 7.37
N LEU A 357 2.61 11.57 8.60
CA LEU A 357 2.62 10.29 9.31
C LEU A 357 1.50 10.27 10.36
N PHE A 358 0.57 9.32 10.25
CA PHE A 358 -0.33 8.94 11.33
C PHE A 358 0.05 7.56 11.87
N ALA A 359 0.06 7.44 13.20
CA ALA A 359 0.11 6.15 13.89
C ALA A 359 -1.15 5.97 14.74
N THR A 360 -1.68 4.74 14.80
CA THR A 360 -2.76 4.38 15.73
C THR A 360 -2.28 3.36 16.75
N THR A 361 -2.75 3.50 17.99
CA THR A 361 -2.56 2.52 19.06
C THR A 361 -3.83 2.38 19.90
N ASN A 362 -3.98 1.24 20.57
CA ASN A 362 -5.01 1.04 21.59
C ASN A 362 -4.43 1.12 23.02
N HIS A 363 -3.09 1.17 23.15
CA HIS A 363 -2.35 1.01 24.40
C HIS A 363 -1.10 1.90 24.43
N ILE A 364 -1.29 3.17 24.80
CA ILE A 364 -0.22 4.17 24.95
C ILE A 364 0.88 3.70 25.92
N GLU A 365 0.51 2.93 26.94
CA GLU A 365 1.41 2.38 27.96
C GLU A 365 2.38 1.30 27.44
N ARG A 366 2.22 0.84 26.19
CA ARG A 366 3.10 -0.12 25.51
C ARG A 366 4.05 0.53 24.49
N LEU A 367 3.94 1.85 24.27
CA LEU A 367 4.78 2.57 23.33
C LEU A 367 6.08 2.99 24.01
N ASP A 368 7.22 2.88 23.29
CA ASP A 368 8.49 3.39 23.79
C ASP A 368 8.46 4.94 23.86
N PRO A 369 8.84 5.56 25.00
CA PRO A 369 8.90 7.02 25.12
C PRO A 369 9.75 7.72 24.05
N ALA A 370 10.69 7.03 23.40
CA ALA A 370 11.47 7.55 22.28
C ALA A 370 10.65 7.89 21.02
N LEU A 371 9.38 7.49 20.95
CA LEU A 371 8.42 7.94 19.95
C LEU A 371 7.91 9.37 20.21
N SER A 372 7.95 9.85 21.46
CA SER A 372 7.49 11.21 21.85
C SER A 372 8.49 12.33 21.56
N ARG A 373 9.61 12.03 20.91
CA ARG A 373 10.56 13.06 20.46
C ARG A 373 9.96 13.83 19.28
N PRO A 374 10.01 15.19 19.28
CA PRO A 374 9.65 16.00 18.12
C PRO A 374 10.38 15.55 16.85
N GLY A 375 9.72 15.64 15.70
CA GLY A 375 10.15 15.04 14.43
C GLY A 375 9.66 13.61 14.20
N ARG A 376 9.17 12.92 15.24
CA ARG A 376 8.60 11.55 15.15
C ARG A 376 7.09 11.53 15.31
N MET A 377 6.60 12.05 16.43
CA MET A 377 5.18 12.18 16.78
C MET A 377 5.00 13.51 17.51
N ASP A 378 4.65 14.56 16.76
CA ASP A 378 4.56 15.93 17.23
C ASP A 378 3.21 16.23 17.89
N VAL A 379 2.13 15.62 17.38
CA VAL A 379 0.75 15.85 17.84
C VAL A 379 0.17 14.56 18.41
N TRP A 380 -0.29 14.61 19.66
CA TRP A 380 -0.81 13.46 20.41
C TRP A 380 -2.30 13.69 20.70
N VAL A 381 -3.15 12.72 20.33
CA VAL A 381 -4.61 12.83 20.44
C VAL A 381 -5.18 11.62 21.17
N ASP A 382 -5.83 11.89 22.30
CA ASP A 382 -6.51 10.86 23.09
C ASP A 382 -7.96 10.64 22.63
N PHE A 383 -8.30 9.38 22.37
CA PHE A 383 -9.66 8.98 22.02
C PHE A 383 -10.27 8.14 23.14
N LYS A 384 -11.05 8.82 23.99
CA LYS A 384 -11.82 8.19 25.07
C LYS A 384 -13.04 7.45 24.52
N ASN A 385 -13.84 6.91 25.43
CA ASN A 385 -15.22 6.52 25.16
C ASN A 385 -16.07 7.77 24.82
N ALA A 386 -17.35 7.56 24.47
CA ALA A 386 -18.25 8.65 24.10
C ALA A 386 -18.72 9.44 25.33
N SER A 387 -18.47 10.74 25.33
CA SER A 387 -19.14 11.70 26.21
C SER A 387 -20.62 11.87 25.84
N ARG A 388 -21.44 12.37 26.77
CA ARG A 388 -22.87 12.66 26.51
C ARG A 388 -23.09 13.62 25.35
N TRP A 389 -22.26 14.65 25.23
CA TRP A 389 -22.32 15.60 24.12
C TRP A 389 -22.04 14.90 22.77
N GLN A 390 -21.04 14.01 22.70
CA GLN A 390 -20.82 13.22 21.48
C GLN A 390 -22.03 12.31 21.19
N ALA A 391 -22.66 11.70 22.20
CA ALA A 391 -23.84 10.86 22.01
C ALA A 391 -25.05 11.66 21.46
N GLU A 392 -25.26 12.87 21.95
CA GLU A 392 -26.29 13.80 21.45
C GLU A 392 -26.05 14.15 19.97
N GLU A 393 -24.83 14.55 19.61
CA GLU A 393 -24.45 14.86 18.23
C GLU A 393 -24.49 13.64 17.32
N ILE A 394 -24.15 12.44 17.82
CA ILE A 394 -24.24 11.18 17.06
C ILE A 394 -25.70 10.89 16.70
N PHE A 395 -26.65 11.13 17.62
CA PHE A 395 -28.07 10.98 17.35
C PHE A 395 -28.56 11.96 16.27
N LYS A 396 -28.21 13.25 16.39
CA LYS A 396 -28.55 14.30 15.40
C LYS A 396 -28.00 14.02 14.00
N ASN A 397 -26.76 13.54 13.89
CA ASN A 397 -26.16 13.20 12.59
C ASN A 397 -26.69 11.88 12.00
N PHE A 398 -27.32 11.03 12.81
CA PHE A 398 -27.84 9.73 12.37
C PHE A 398 -29.28 9.82 11.83
N PHE A 399 -30.12 10.66 12.45
CA PHE A 399 -31.51 10.88 12.02
C PHE A 399 -31.64 12.24 11.30
N PRO A 400 -31.92 12.26 9.98
CA PRO A 400 -31.98 13.50 9.22
C PRO A 400 -33.24 14.31 9.57
N CYS A 401 -33.02 15.57 9.94
CA CYS A 401 -34.07 16.57 10.07
C CYS A 401 -34.81 16.78 8.73
N LYS A 402 -36.11 17.10 8.78
CA LYS A 402 -36.79 17.73 7.64
C LYS A 402 -36.07 19.04 7.29
N ARG A 403 -35.92 19.35 6.00
CA ARG A 403 -35.53 20.70 5.57
C ARG A 403 -36.80 21.51 5.32
N PRO A 404 -36.80 22.84 5.48
CA PRO A 404 -37.96 23.68 5.12
C PRO A 404 -38.32 23.60 3.62
N GLU A 405 -37.39 23.14 2.77
CA GLU A 405 -37.65 22.79 1.37
C GLU A 405 -38.55 21.56 1.16
N ASP A 406 -38.75 20.74 2.19
CA ASP A 406 -39.52 19.48 2.10
C ASP A 406 -41.02 19.68 2.42
N GLU A 407 -41.49 20.91 2.69
CA GLU A 407 -42.92 21.21 2.84
C GLU A 407 -43.64 21.23 1.47
N PRO A 408 -44.83 20.61 1.34
CA PRO A 408 -45.60 20.68 0.09
C PRO A 408 -46.14 22.10 -0.12
N LYS A 409 -45.86 22.69 -1.29
CA LYS A 409 -46.48 23.96 -1.69
C LYS A 409 -48.01 23.80 -1.77
N PRO A 410 -48.80 24.77 -1.29
CA PRO A 410 -50.25 24.63 -1.13
C PRO A 410 -51.05 24.80 -2.45
N GLU A 411 -50.49 24.40 -3.59
CA GLU A 411 -51.07 24.60 -4.93
C GLU A 411 -51.58 23.30 -5.58
N ASP A 412 -50.99 22.14 -5.26
CA ASP A 412 -51.34 20.82 -5.84
C ASP A 412 -52.54 20.13 -5.15
N ALA A 413 -53.56 20.91 -4.75
CA ALA A 413 -54.66 20.44 -3.90
C ALA A 413 -55.97 20.09 -4.64
N GLU A 414 -56.02 20.14 -5.97
CA GLU A 414 -57.30 19.97 -6.71
C GLU A 414 -57.18 19.33 -8.12
N THR A 415 -56.81 18.05 -8.23
CA THR A 415 -57.18 17.21 -9.39
C THR A 415 -57.18 15.71 -9.04
N GLU A 416 -58.28 15.00 -9.35
CA GLU A 416 -58.39 13.55 -9.10
C GLU A 416 -57.90 12.64 -10.23
N ALA A 417 -57.39 11.47 -9.82
CA ALA A 417 -57.49 10.16 -10.47
C ALA A 417 -57.14 9.97 -11.97
N LYS A 418 -55.94 9.46 -12.23
CA LYS A 418 -55.71 8.40 -13.24
C LYS A 418 -54.73 7.32 -12.72
N PRO A 419 -55.00 6.01 -12.94
CA PRO A 419 -54.12 4.94 -12.47
C PRO A 419 -53.07 4.55 -13.53
N GLU A 420 -51.88 5.16 -13.50
CA GLU A 420 -50.74 4.70 -14.31
C GLU A 420 -49.76 3.83 -13.52
N ASN A 421 -49.41 2.67 -14.09
CA ASN A 421 -48.66 1.59 -13.47
C ASN A 421 -47.14 1.86 -13.43
N LYS A 422 -46.72 2.97 -12.82
CA LYS A 422 -45.29 3.27 -12.59
C LYS A 422 -44.75 2.37 -11.48
N ARG A 423 -44.02 1.32 -11.87
CA ARG A 423 -43.20 0.48 -10.98
C ARG A 423 -42.25 1.37 -10.17
N ARG A 424 -42.65 1.73 -8.94
CA ARG A 424 -41.81 2.49 -8.00
C ARG A 424 -40.55 1.69 -7.68
N CYS A 425 -39.40 2.11 -8.21
CA CYS A 425 -38.12 1.77 -7.58
C CYS A 425 -38.19 2.22 -6.11
N ARG A 426 -37.93 1.27 -5.20
CA ARG A 426 -38.21 1.43 -3.77
C ARG A 426 -37.08 2.21 -3.10
N ASP A 427 -37.09 3.53 -3.28
CA ASP A 427 -36.07 4.45 -2.76
C ASP A 427 -35.84 4.23 -1.26
N THR A 428 -34.64 3.78 -0.89
CA THR A 428 -34.28 3.51 0.51
C THR A 428 -34.23 4.78 1.36
N ARG A 429 -34.13 5.96 0.71
CA ARG A 429 -34.33 7.29 1.32
C ARG A 429 -35.71 7.50 1.94
N ALA A 430 -36.72 6.70 1.58
CA ALA A 430 -38.09 6.83 2.10
C ALA A 430 -38.38 6.03 3.39
N LEU A 431 -37.39 5.29 3.92
CA LEU A 431 -37.57 4.41 5.09
C LEU A 431 -37.22 5.04 6.45
N VAL A 432 -36.46 6.14 6.48
CA VAL A 432 -36.12 6.84 7.73
C VAL A 432 -37.12 7.97 7.95
N PRO A 433 -37.86 7.99 9.08
CA PRO A 433 -38.74 9.10 9.41
C PRO A 433 -37.93 10.41 9.54
N ARG A 434 -38.27 11.42 8.73
CA ARG A 434 -37.75 12.78 8.93
C ARG A 434 -38.57 13.44 10.03
N LEU A 435 -37.93 13.68 11.17
CA LEU A 435 -38.53 14.39 12.30
C LEU A 435 -38.20 15.88 12.21
N ASP A 436 -38.91 16.67 13.01
CA ASP A 436 -38.68 18.12 13.13
C ASP A 436 -37.46 18.43 14.00
N ALA A 437 -36.79 19.56 13.74
CA ALA A 437 -35.49 19.88 14.35
C ALA A 437 -35.53 19.86 15.90
N GLU A 438 -36.60 20.39 16.46
CA GLU A 438 -36.82 20.48 17.90
C GLU A 438 -37.06 19.09 18.52
N GLU A 439 -37.82 18.23 17.85
CA GLU A 439 -38.04 16.84 18.30
C GLU A 439 -36.73 16.02 18.25
N ILE A 440 -35.92 16.18 17.21
CA ILE A 440 -34.60 15.52 17.14
C ILE A 440 -33.69 16.03 18.27
N ALA A 441 -33.70 17.33 18.56
CA ALA A 441 -32.90 17.89 19.65
C ALA A 441 -33.36 17.38 21.02
N GLU A 442 -34.68 17.24 21.26
CA GLU A 442 -35.19 16.69 22.52
C GLU A 442 -34.87 15.19 22.65
N LEU A 443 -35.12 14.39 21.60
CA LEU A 443 -34.80 12.95 21.59
C LEU A 443 -33.30 12.69 21.77
N ALA A 444 -32.44 13.47 21.10
CA ALA A 444 -30.99 13.40 21.27
C ALA A 444 -30.56 13.71 22.71
N LYS A 445 -31.19 14.72 23.34
CA LYS A 445 -30.91 15.10 24.73
C LYS A 445 -31.37 14.05 25.74
N ARG A 446 -32.54 13.43 25.53
CA ARG A 446 -33.03 12.30 26.33
C ARG A 446 -32.12 11.06 26.16
N PHE A 447 -31.73 10.73 24.93
CA PHE A 447 -30.77 9.66 24.62
C PHE A 447 -29.43 9.87 25.34
N ALA A 448 -28.87 11.08 25.29
CA ALA A 448 -27.64 11.45 25.97
C ALA A 448 -27.75 11.40 27.52
N GLN A 449 -28.91 11.70 28.10
CA GLN A 449 -29.13 11.59 29.56
C GLN A 449 -29.06 10.15 30.07
N HIS A 450 -29.59 9.19 29.30
CA HIS A 450 -29.54 7.76 29.67
C HIS A 450 -28.14 7.13 29.51
N ILE A 451 -27.25 7.76 28.74
CA ILE A 451 -25.90 7.24 28.48
C ILE A 451 -24.93 7.61 29.63
N PRO A 452 -24.20 6.64 30.20
CA PRO A 452 -23.12 6.91 31.15
C PRO A 452 -21.92 7.53 30.45
N GLU A 453 -21.31 8.54 31.08
CA GLU A 453 -20.11 9.21 30.58
C GLU A 453 -18.91 8.26 30.57
N ASP A 454 -18.11 8.34 29.51
CA ASP A 454 -16.83 7.65 29.33
C ASP A 454 -16.82 6.11 29.52
N GLU A 455 -17.97 5.45 29.48
CA GLU A 455 -18.08 3.97 29.57
C GLU A 455 -18.27 3.28 28.21
N MET A 456 -18.96 3.94 27.27
CA MET A 456 -19.45 3.35 26.02
C MET A 456 -18.66 3.80 24.79
N SER A 457 -18.29 2.88 23.90
CA SER A 457 -17.55 3.24 22.68
C SER A 457 -18.46 3.90 21.64
N VAL A 458 -17.90 4.80 20.83
CA VAL A 458 -18.60 5.45 19.69
C VAL A 458 -19.13 4.38 18.72
N ALA A 459 -18.36 3.32 18.45
CA ALA A 459 -18.79 2.19 17.63
C ALA A 459 -19.95 1.39 18.25
N SER A 460 -20.02 1.24 19.57
CA SER A 460 -21.16 0.60 20.26
C SER A 460 -22.44 1.41 20.07
N LEU A 461 -22.38 2.74 20.29
CA LEU A 461 -23.52 3.64 20.06
C LEU A 461 -23.98 3.63 18.60
N GLN A 462 -23.04 3.75 17.66
CA GLN A 462 -23.35 3.66 16.23
C GLN A 462 -23.94 2.29 15.86
N GLY A 463 -23.45 1.20 16.45
CA GLY A 463 -23.96 -0.16 16.27
C GLY A 463 -25.37 -0.38 16.83
N TYR A 464 -25.76 0.35 17.89
CA TYR A 464 -27.12 0.36 18.41
C TYR A 464 -28.07 1.14 17.48
N LEU A 465 -27.70 2.36 17.09
CA LEU A 465 -28.48 3.19 16.14
C LEU A 465 -28.65 2.48 14.78
N LEU A 466 -27.63 1.75 14.31
CA LEU A 466 -27.70 0.92 13.10
C LEU A 466 -28.67 -0.27 13.18
N LYS A 467 -29.17 -0.65 14.35
CA LYS A 467 -30.29 -1.60 14.51
C LYS A 467 -31.63 -0.87 14.39
N ASN A 468 -31.75 0.32 14.99
CA ASN A 468 -32.99 1.08 15.13
C ASN A 468 -33.19 2.19 14.06
N LYS A 469 -32.68 1.96 12.83
CA LYS A 469 -32.62 2.96 11.73
C LYS A 469 -33.92 3.70 11.39
N THR A 470 -35.07 3.11 11.69
CA THR A 470 -36.41 3.61 11.32
C THR A 470 -37.30 3.88 12.53
N ARG A 471 -36.78 3.71 13.76
CA ARG A 471 -37.54 3.78 15.03
C ARG A 471 -36.89 4.78 16.01
N PRO A 472 -36.78 6.08 15.68
CA PRO A 472 -36.02 7.05 16.47
C PRO A 472 -36.54 7.25 17.90
N ARG A 473 -37.86 7.23 18.12
CA ARG A 473 -38.47 7.42 19.45
C ARG A 473 -38.22 6.21 20.36
N GLU A 474 -38.59 5.03 19.89
CA GLU A 474 -38.42 3.76 20.61
C GLU A 474 -36.94 3.43 20.87
N CYS A 475 -36.02 3.95 20.04
CA CYS A 475 -34.57 3.88 20.26
C CYS A 475 -34.09 4.71 21.47
N VAL A 476 -34.86 5.67 21.95
CA VAL A 476 -34.58 6.39 23.21
C VAL A 476 -35.13 5.58 24.39
N ASP A 477 -36.34 5.04 24.27
CA ASP A 477 -36.98 4.26 25.34
C ASP A 477 -36.25 2.93 25.62
N GLU A 478 -35.82 2.21 24.57
CA GLU A 478 -35.10 0.93 24.67
C GLU A 478 -33.62 1.08 25.12
N VAL A 479 -33.07 2.31 25.22
CA VAL A 479 -31.62 2.50 25.38
C VAL A 479 -31.09 2.03 26.73
N ALA A 480 -31.84 2.24 27.81
CA ALA A 480 -31.44 1.82 29.16
C ALA A 480 -31.33 0.29 29.27
N ASP A 481 -32.31 -0.39 28.67
CA ASP A 481 -32.39 -1.83 28.54
C ASP A 481 -31.22 -2.41 27.70
N TRP A 482 -30.83 -1.70 26.64
CA TRP A 482 -29.64 -2.06 25.86
C TRP A 482 -28.34 -1.87 26.65
N ILE A 483 -28.17 -0.76 27.39
CA ILE A 483 -26.96 -0.51 28.19
C ILE A 483 -26.72 -1.63 29.22
N ILE A 484 -27.76 -2.18 29.83
CA ILE A 484 -27.65 -3.33 30.74
C ILE A 484 -27.14 -4.57 29.97
N LYS A 485 -27.77 -4.92 28.84
CA LYS A 485 -27.40 -6.07 28.00
C LYS A 485 -25.99 -5.94 27.41
N GLU A 486 -25.56 -4.71 27.08
CA GLU A 486 -24.23 -4.39 26.58
C GLU A 486 -23.16 -4.45 27.69
N ARG A 487 -23.49 -4.06 28.92
CA ARG A 487 -22.63 -4.30 30.11
C ARG A 487 -22.44 -5.78 30.39
N ASP A 488 -23.53 -6.56 30.38
CA ASP A 488 -23.47 -8.01 30.63
C ASP A 488 -22.66 -8.75 29.55
N THR A 489 -22.86 -8.41 28.28
CA THR A 489 -22.06 -9.02 27.19
C THR A 489 -20.60 -8.59 27.24
N LYS A 490 -20.30 -7.31 27.53
CA LYS A 490 -18.92 -6.81 27.74
C LYS A 490 -18.24 -7.48 28.94
N ALA A 491 -18.98 -7.74 30.02
CA ALA A 491 -18.49 -8.49 31.18
C ALA A 491 -18.25 -9.98 30.87
N ARG A 492 -19.12 -10.62 30.08
CA ARG A 492 -18.94 -12.01 29.64
C ARG A 492 -17.73 -12.15 28.71
N LEU A 493 -17.63 -11.32 27.68
CA LEU A 493 -16.48 -11.27 26.76
C LEU A 493 -15.16 -10.98 27.48
N LYS A 494 -15.19 -10.14 28.53
CA LYS A 494 -14.02 -9.90 29.38
C LYS A 494 -13.58 -11.17 30.12
N ARG A 495 -14.52 -11.90 30.76
CA ARG A 495 -14.22 -13.18 31.44
C ARG A 495 -13.71 -14.23 30.46
N GLU A 496 -14.37 -14.41 29.32
CA GLU A 496 -13.95 -15.32 28.24
C GLU A 496 -12.52 -15.00 27.75
N LYS A 497 -12.17 -13.71 27.63
CA LYS A 497 -10.82 -13.27 27.24
C LYS A 497 -9.79 -13.49 28.35
N GLU A 498 -10.12 -13.19 29.60
CA GLU A 498 -9.25 -13.42 30.77
C GLU A 498 -8.98 -14.92 30.98
N GLU A 499 -10.00 -15.76 30.81
CA GLU A 499 -9.89 -17.22 30.82
C GLU A 499 -8.99 -17.73 29.69
N LYS A 500 -9.22 -17.27 28.45
CA LYS A 500 -8.37 -17.62 27.29
C LYS A 500 -6.92 -17.17 27.48
N GLU A 501 -6.68 -15.97 28.00
CA GLU A 501 -5.33 -15.49 28.32
C GLU A 501 -4.66 -16.28 29.45
N ARG A 502 -5.41 -16.87 30.39
CA ARG A 502 -4.84 -17.80 31.37
C ARG A 502 -4.50 -19.14 30.71
N LEU A 503 -5.39 -19.71 29.93
CA LEU A 503 -5.17 -20.98 29.23
C LEU A 503 -3.97 -20.91 28.26
N GLU A 504 -3.82 -19.80 27.52
CA GLU A 504 -2.66 -19.58 26.64
C GLU A 504 -1.35 -19.46 27.43
N LYS A 505 -1.36 -18.88 28.64
CA LYS A 505 -0.19 -18.82 29.54
C LYS A 505 0.12 -20.19 30.14
N GLU A 506 -0.89 -20.94 30.56
CA GLU A 506 -0.76 -22.30 31.10
C GLU A 506 -0.22 -23.27 30.02
N GLU A 507 -0.70 -23.19 28.78
CA GLU A 507 -0.18 -23.96 27.64
C GLU A 507 1.25 -23.55 27.25
N ALA A 508 1.57 -22.24 27.28
CA ALA A 508 2.92 -21.75 27.01
C ALA A 508 3.92 -22.20 28.08
N GLU A 509 3.55 -22.15 29.36
CA GLU A 509 4.36 -22.70 30.45
C GLU A 509 4.54 -24.22 30.33
N GLU A 510 3.51 -24.96 29.93
CA GLU A 510 3.63 -26.41 29.75
C GLU A 510 4.55 -26.77 28.58
N LYS A 511 4.51 -26.01 27.47
CA LYS A 511 5.45 -26.13 26.35
C LYS A 511 6.88 -25.80 26.79
N GLU A 512 7.09 -24.70 27.55
CA GLU A 512 8.42 -24.34 28.05
C GLU A 512 9.00 -25.40 29.00
N LYS A 513 8.16 -26.01 29.84
CA LYS A 513 8.52 -27.15 30.71
C LYS A 513 8.90 -28.38 29.90
N LYS A 514 8.09 -28.75 28.89
CA LYS A 514 8.37 -29.88 27.97
C LYS A 514 9.67 -29.68 27.19
N GLU A 515 9.93 -28.48 26.67
CA GLU A 515 11.19 -28.15 26.01
C GLU A 515 12.40 -28.26 26.95
N LYS A 516 12.28 -27.77 28.19
CA LYS A 516 13.37 -27.87 29.20
C LYS A 516 13.65 -29.33 29.56
N GLU A 517 12.60 -30.13 29.76
CA GLU A 517 12.76 -31.57 29.97
C GLU A 517 13.43 -32.28 28.77
N GLU A 518 13.09 -31.93 27.54
CA GLU A 518 13.68 -32.53 26.35
C GLU A 518 15.16 -32.13 26.20
N LYS A 519 15.48 -30.84 26.44
CA LYS A 519 16.86 -30.32 26.48
C LYS A 519 17.68 -31.02 27.57
N GLU A 520 17.14 -31.18 28.77
CA GLU A 520 17.78 -31.96 29.85
C GLU A 520 17.97 -33.44 29.49
N LYS A 521 16.99 -34.08 28.82
CA LYS A 521 17.10 -35.49 28.40
C LYS A 521 18.22 -35.65 27.37
N LYS A 522 18.30 -34.76 26.38
CA LYS A 522 19.38 -34.71 25.37
C LYS A 522 20.75 -34.47 26.00
N GLU A 523 20.87 -33.51 26.91
CA GLU A 523 22.16 -33.22 27.59
C GLU A 523 22.61 -34.41 28.48
N LYS A 524 21.68 -35.11 29.13
CA LYS A 524 21.95 -36.34 29.90
C LYS A 524 22.35 -37.53 29.00
N GLU A 525 21.78 -37.62 27.80
CA GLU A 525 22.14 -38.59 26.76
C GLU A 525 23.58 -38.36 26.26
N GLU A 526 23.93 -37.14 25.85
CA GLU A 526 25.28 -36.77 25.40
C GLU A 526 26.33 -37.02 26.49
N LYS A 527 26.04 -36.62 27.74
CA LYS A 527 26.90 -36.90 28.90
C LYS A 527 27.05 -38.42 29.17
N ARG A 528 26.04 -39.23 28.85
CA ARG A 528 26.09 -40.71 28.95
C ARG A 528 26.93 -41.32 27.84
N GLU A 529 26.80 -40.84 26.61
CA GLU A 529 27.63 -41.27 25.46
C GLU A 529 29.10 -40.93 25.67
N LYS A 530 29.41 -39.69 26.06
CA LYS A 530 30.78 -39.25 26.31
C LYS A 530 31.45 -40.13 27.38
N ARG A 531 30.73 -40.44 28.47
CA ARG A 531 31.19 -41.37 29.51
C ARG A 531 31.33 -42.83 29.07
N LYS A 532 30.68 -43.27 27.98
CA LYS A 532 30.96 -44.58 27.36
C LYS A 532 32.29 -44.51 26.59
N LYS A 533 32.43 -43.53 25.69
CA LYS A 533 33.65 -43.32 24.88
C LYS A 533 34.90 -43.17 25.76
N GLU A 534 34.82 -42.38 26.83
CA GLU A 534 35.90 -42.23 27.84
C GLU A 534 36.27 -43.56 28.54
N LYS A 535 35.30 -44.47 28.78
CA LYS A 535 35.55 -45.80 29.35
C LYS A 535 36.14 -46.77 28.32
N GLU A 536 35.66 -46.73 27.09
CA GLU A 536 36.14 -47.58 25.98
C GLU A 536 37.58 -47.23 25.63
N GLU A 537 37.93 -45.95 25.52
CA GLU A 537 39.32 -45.49 25.41
C GLU A 537 40.20 -45.98 26.56
N LYS A 538 39.70 -45.91 27.81
CA LYS A 538 40.47 -46.33 28.98
C LYS A 538 40.72 -47.83 28.98
N LEU A 539 39.72 -48.63 28.61
CA LEU A 539 39.85 -50.08 28.40
C LEU A 539 40.81 -50.41 27.24
N GLU A 540 40.78 -49.64 26.15
CA GLU A 540 41.70 -49.83 25.03
C GLU A 540 43.15 -49.50 25.41
N LYS A 541 43.36 -48.39 26.13
CA LYS A 541 44.66 -48.00 26.69
C LYS A 541 45.20 -49.05 27.66
N GLU A 542 44.35 -49.63 28.52
CA GLU A 542 44.74 -50.73 29.42
C GLU A 542 45.07 -52.04 28.65
N ARG A 543 44.33 -52.37 27.59
CA ARG A 543 44.62 -53.52 26.72
C ARG A 543 45.91 -53.32 25.92
N LYS A 544 46.21 -52.09 25.47
CA LYS A 544 47.48 -51.73 24.83
C LYS A 544 48.65 -51.88 25.81
N LEU A 545 48.53 -51.36 27.03
CA LEU A 545 49.55 -51.52 28.08
C LEU A 545 49.87 -53.00 28.35
N LYS A 546 48.85 -53.83 28.57
CA LYS A 546 48.99 -55.28 28.78
C LYS A 546 49.58 -56.02 27.57
N GLN A 547 49.36 -55.53 26.34
CA GLN A 547 50.05 -56.05 25.16
C GLN A 547 51.53 -55.63 25.10
N GLU A 548 51.91 -54.44 25.57
CA GLU A 548 53.31 -54.04 25.64
C GLU A 548 54.08 -54.78 26.74
N GLU A 549 53.48 -54.97 27.91
CA GLU A 549 54.01 -55.85 28.97
C GLU A 549 54.26 -57.27 28.44
N ALA A 550 53.27 -57.86 27.75
CA ALA A 550 53.41 -59.18 27.13
C ALA A 550 54.47 -59.21 26.01
N LYS A 551 54.61 -58.14 25.21
CA LYS A 551 55.65 -58.01 24.17
C LYS A 551 57.05 -57.87 24.79
N ASN A 552 57.20 -57.15 25.91
CA ASN A 552 58.47 -57.00 26.60
C ASN A 552 58.89 -58.30 27.30
N ALA A 553 57.98 -59.00 27.97
CA ALA A 553 58.23 -60.34 28.50
C ALA A 553 58.70 -61.31 27.38
N ARG A 554 58.03 -61.27 26.21
CA ARG A 554 58.38 -62.09 25.03
C ARG A 554 59.65 -61.62 24.28
N ARG A 555 60.15 -60.41 24.56
CA ARG A 555 61.47 -59.93 24.10
C ARG A 555 62.60 -60.39 25.02
N GLN A 556 62.37 -60.43 26.33
CA GLN A 556 63.34 -60.98 27.30
C GLN A 556 63.51 -62.50 27.13
N SER A 557 62.48 -63.22 26.68
CA SER A 557 62.54 -64.68 26.47
C SER A 557 63.13 -65.13 25.12
N ARG A 558 63.95 -64.32 24.43
CA ARG A 558 64.38 -64.63 23.05
C ARG A 558 65.85 -64.34 22.73
N THR A 559 66.73 -64.76 23.63
CA THR A 559 68.20 -64.73 23.48
C THR A 559 68.82 -66.14 23.43
N SER A 560 68.39 -66.99 22.49
CA SER A 560 69.04 -68.28 22.23
C SER A 560 68.76 -68.89 20.83
N SER A 561 69.83 -69.42 20.25
CA SER A 561 69.93 -70.57 19.32
C SER A 561 69.31 -70.60 17.89
N VAL A 562 70.22 -70.61 16.90
CA VAL A 562 70.39 -71.66 15.85
C VAL A 562 69.53 -71.58 14.54
N THR A 563 70.00 -72.34 13.53
CA THR A 563 69.87 -72.17 12.06
C THR A 563 68.99 -73.27 11.37
N PRO A 564 69.18 -73.79 10.12
CA PRO A 564 68.12 -73.66 9.09
C PRO A 564 67.65 -74.97 8.38
N SER A 565 66.82 -74.81 7.32
CA SER A 565 66.36 -75.80 6.29
C SER A 565 65.32 -76.87 6.75
N THR A 566 64.44 -77.48 5.92
CA THR A 566 64.24 -77.53 4.44
C THR A 566 62.77 -77.89 4.07
N SER A 567 62.31 -77.62 2.82
CA SER A 567 61.18 -78.28 2.04
C SER A 567 59.75 -78.37 2.65
N ALA A 568 58.67 -77.88 2.00
CA ALA A 568 57.92 -78.40 0.82
C ALA A 568 57.13 -79.71 1.09
N SER A 569 55.91 -80.00 0.60
CA SER A 569 55.08 -79.50 -0.54
C SER A 569 53.56 -79.61 -0.20
N THR A 570 52.59 -78.75 -0.62
CA THR A 570 51.89 -78.51 -1.93
C THR A 570 50.53 -79.27 -2.08
N THR A 571 49.58 -78.67 -2.86
CA THR A 571 48.18 -79.07 -3.20
C THR A 571 47.08 -78.68 -2.19
N GLY A 572 45.87 -78.23 -2.59
CA GLY A 572 45.39 -77.88 -3.94
C GLY A 572 44.01 -77.15 -4.02
N THR A 573 43.93 -76.22 -4.99
CA THR A 573 42.83 -75.49 -5.70
C THR A 573 41.39 -76.09 -5.61
N THR A 574 40.28 -75.31 -5.55
CA THR A 574 39.62 -74.63 -6.71
C THR A 574 38.55 -73.54 -6.39
N ASN A 575 38.52 -72.48 -7.24
CA ASN A 575 37.41 -71.81 -7.98
C ASN A 575 36.00 -71.58 -7.36
N SER A 576 35.21 -70.52 -7.68
CA SER A 576 35.38 -69.30 -8.54
C SER A 576 34.26 -68.26 -8.30
N ALA A 577 34.56 -66.96 -8.56
CA ALA A 577 33.77 -65.83 -9.15
C ALA A 577 32.25 -65.59 -8.82
N ALA A 578 31.63 -64.41 -8.98
CA ALA A 578 32.01 -63.15 -9.67
C ALA A 578 31.23 -61.90 -9.16
N THR A 579 31.73 -60.69 -9.47
CA THR A 579 31.03 -59.38 -9.71
C THR A 579 29.95 -58.88 -8.73
N THR A 580 30.01 -57.65 -8.22
CA THR A 580 29.86 -56.39 -9.01
C THR A 580 30.45 -55.15 -8.31
N ASP A 581 30.57 -54.06 -9.07
CA ASP A 581 31.09 -52.72 -8.74
C ASP A 581 30.15 -51.97 -7.74
N SER A 582 30.44 -50.84 -7.08
CA SER A 582 31.17 -49.59 -7.41
C SER A 582 31.21 -48.71 -6.10
N GLU A 583 31.98 -47.62 -5.88
CA GLU A 583 33.11 -46.95 -6.56
C GLU A 583 33.88 -46.00 -5.57
N THR A 584 34.85 -45.25 -6.10
CA THR A 584 35.67 -44.14 -5.55
C THR A 584 34.89 -42.81 -5.33
N SER A 585 35.36 -41.70 -4.72
CA SER A 585 36.51 -41.27 -3.85
C SER A 585 36.17 -39.82 -3.35
N ASP A 586 36.92 -38.95 -2.66
CA ASP A 586 38.30 -38.79 -2.10
C ASP A 586 38.13 -38.13 -0.68
N ASP A 587 39.00 -38.23 0.33
CA ASP A 587 40.38 -37.72 0.57
C ASP A 587 40.52 -36.19 0.83
N GLU A 588 40.92 -35.80 2.05
CA GLU A 588 41.20 -34.43 2.51
C GLU A 588 42.09 -34.45 3.78
N SER A 589 43.22 -33.70 3.80
CA SER A 589 44.00 -33.49 5.04
C SER A 589 44.94 -32.26 5.04
N ASP A 590 45.03 -31.64 6.23
CA ASP A 590 46.05 -30.74 6.80
C ASP A 590 46.61 -29.51 6.03
N ALA A 591 46.39 -28.31 6.62
CA ALA A 591 47.39 -27.23 6.63
C ALA A 591 47.27 -26.24 7.82
N ALA A 592 48.31 -26.25 8.67
CA ALA A 592 48.93 -25.10 9.35
C ALA A 592 48.10 -24.00 10.08
N THR A 593 48.13 -24.11 11.41
CA THR A 593 48.09 -23.04 12.44
C THR A 593 48.66 -21.65 12.05
N THR A 594 48.03 -20.57 12.49
CA THR A 594 48.73 -19.35 12.94
C THR A 594 47.97 -18.65 14.08
N LYS A 595 48.69 -18.03 15.02
CA LYS A 595 48.13 -17.22 16.12
C LYS A 595 48.50 -15.75 15.94
N THR A 596 47.62 -14.84 16.32
CA THR A 596 47.98 -13.47 16.71
C THR A 596 47.18 -13.06 17.96
N ASP A 597 47.88 -12.60 18.99
CA ASP A 597 47.28 -11.92 20.14
C ASP A 597 47.16 -10.42 19.83
N THR A 598 46.09 -9.76 20.30
CA THR A 598 46.11 -8.31 20.52
C THR A 598 45.21 -7.95 21.72
N THR A 599 45.62 -6.95 22.48
CA THR A 599 45.18 -6.69 23.86
C THR A 599 43.84 -5.97 23.99
N LYS A 600 43.21 -6.17 25.16
CA LYS A 600 42.10 -5.33 25.63
C LYS A 600 42.51 -3.86 25.75
N SER A 601 41.53 -2.98 25.64
CA SER A 601 41.45 -1.74 26.43
C SER A 601 39.98 -1.46 26.72
N ALA A 602 39.68 -0.91 27.89
CA ALA A 602 38.32 -0.63 28.33
C ALA A 602 38.34 0.60 29.24
N GLU A 603 37.52 1.59 28.92
CA GLU A 603 37.30 2.77 29.76
C GLU A 603 35.83 2.82 30.17
N THR A 604 35.60 3.17 31.43
CA THR A 604 34.28 3.32 32.03
C THR A 604 34.13 4.76 32.49
N GLN A 605 33.11 5.46 32.02
CA GLN A 605 32.70 6.75 32.59
C GLN A 605 31.27 6.67 33.11
N THR A 606 31.01 7.43 34.19
CA THR A 606 29.79 7.35 34.99
C THR A 606 29.18 8.74 35.15
N THR A 607 27.92 8.89 34.74
CA THR A 607 26.98 9.96 35.10
C THR A 607 25.60 9.31 35.07
N GLU A 608 24.97 9.09 36.23
CA GLU A 608 24.12 10.04 36.97
C GLU A 608 22.79 10.34 36.27
N ALA A 609 21.70 10.14 37.00
CA ALA A 609 20.33 10.30 36.51
C ALA A 609 19.67 11.54 37.13
N SER A 610 19.01 12.36 36.30
CA SER A 610 18.15 13.46 36.75
C SER A 610 16.69 13.19 36.40
N GLY A 611 15.78 13.59 37.29
CA GLY A 611 14.38 13.16 37.29
C GLY A 611 13.45 13.79 36.24
N THR A 612 12.26 13.21 36.15
CA THR A 612 11.15 13.62 35.28
C THR A 612 10.55 14.99 35.64
N LYS A 613 10.05 15.71 34.64
CA LYS A 613 9.04 16.77 34.83
C LYS A 613 8.01 16.75 33.70
N TRP A 614 6.88 16.09 33.95
CA TRP A 614 5.75 16.02 33.02
C TRP A 614 4.98 17.35 33.01
N VAL A 615 4.61 17.84 31.83
CA VAL A 615 3.67 18.96 31.67
C VAL A 615 2.30 18.38 31.32
N ASN A 616 1.43 18.26 32.32
CA ASN A 616 0.05 17.84 32.14
C ASN A 616 -0.82 19.06 31.79
N VAL A 617 -1.31 19.13 30.55
CA VAL A 617 -2.14 20.25 30.07
C VAL A 617 -3.56 20.10 30.61
N LYS A 618 -3.85 20.80 31.72
CA LYS A 618 -5.23 20.96 32.20
C LYS A 618 -5.99 21.92 31.30
N SER A 619 -7.17 21.49 30.85
CA SER A 619 -8.17 22.39 30.24
C SER A 619 -8.54 23.53 31.21
N PRO A 620 -8.66 24.79 30.75
CA PRO A 620 -9.11 25.89 31.60
C PRO A 620 -10.58 25.68 31.99
N SER A 621 -10.87 25.84 33.28
CA SER A 621 -12.24 25.77 33.81
C SER A 621 -12.96 27.11 33.64
N ASN A 622 -14.27 27.07 33.47
CA ASN A 622 -15.12 28.24 33.21
C ASN A 622 -14.89 29.39 34.21
N GLY A 623 -14.46 30.55 33.70
CA GLY A 623 -14.47 31.83 34.40
C GLY A 623 -14.98 32.91 33.46
N VAL A 624 -16.17 33.46 33.75
CA VAL A 624 -16.81 34.49 32.91
C VAL A 624 -16.25 35.86 33.27
N ALA A 625 -15.70 36.57 32.27
CA ALA A 625 -15.36 37.99 32.34
C ALA A 625 -15.77 38.68 31.01
N PRO A 626 -16.20 39.96 31.03
CA PRO A 626 -16.93 40.56 29.92
C PRO A 626 -16.05 41.09 28.78
N THR A 627 -16.66 41.18 27.60
CA THR A 627 -16.05 41.70 26.36
C THR A 627 -15.93 43.22 26.33
N THR A 628 -14.71 43.74 26.40
CA THR A 628 -14.33 45.09 25.91
C THR A 628 -12.79 45.16 25.79
N GLY A 629 -12.25 45.67 24.67
CA GLY A 629 -10.81 45.94 24.53
C GLY A 629 -10.11 45.49 23.23
N ILE A 630 -10.75 44.72 22.34
CA ILE A 630 -10.08 44.18 21.13
C ILE A 630 -10.13 45.13 19.91
N LEU A 631 -10.99 46.17 19.93
CA LEU A 631 -11.16 47.10 18.80
C LEU A 631 -10.20 48.30 18.79
N GLU A 632 -9.38 48.49 19.81
CA GLU A 632 -8.55 49.70 19.98
C GLU A 632 -7.08 49.51 19.54
N ALA A 633 -6.64 48.26 19.36
CA ALA A 633 -5.24 47.90 19.09
C ALA A 633 -4.84 47.85 17.59
N ILE A 634 -5.70 48.28 16.67
CA ILE A 634 -5.50 48.18 15.20
C ILE A 634 -5.18 49.55 14.55
N ALA A 635 -5.17 50.64 15.32
CA ALA A 635 -4.97 52.01 14.80
C ALA A 635 -3.50 52.39 14.51
N ASP A 636 -2.54 51.89 15.30
CA ASP A 636 -1.20 52.50 15.44
C ASP A 636 -0.04 51.74 14.77
N LEU A 637 -0.30 51.10 13.62
CA LEU A 637 0.78 50.57 12.75
C LEU A 637 0.85 51.32 11.41
N LYS A 638 1.55 52.46 11.44
CA LYS A 638 2.13 53.12 10.28
C LYS A 638 3.66 53.17 10.41
N ILE A 639 4.35 52.36 9.61
CA ILE A 639 5.66 52.61 8.96
C ILE A 639 5.84 51.52 7.91
#